data_AF-R9KY01-F1
#
_entry.id   AF-R9KY01-F1
#
_cell.length_a   1.000
_cell.length_b   1.000
_cell.length_c   1.000
_cell.angle_alpha   90.00
_cell.angle_beta   90.00
_cell.angle_gamma   90.00
#
_symmetry.space_group_name_H-M   'P 1'
#
loop_
_entity.id
_entity.type
_entity.pdbx_description
1 polymer ?
#
loop_
_entity_poly.entity_id
_entity_poly.type
_entity_poly.pdbx_seq_one_letter_code
_entity_poly.pdbx_strand_id
1 'polypeptide(L)'
;MSWSWKTKPRSIIKTIQWFPYFASLKGENWNKKSVHISKKDKKAIHPIRRTYIHSAHSDEDVWLSSISLKDYLSGKKDEKETEANGRMDKGTYEFFGFGYVKENGAIAVTEVGDKIVQGTFDDEDYLKQLLKLRLPNFVYNKSKMKDAKFIFPMQIILKAFERYESLNRSELAFIFGCDDAADIPKTMDAIGKFKEAYAELKNKNDIAGVKNFSAVFIKIYTEIWKIKSTVIMIMRRHYQEHCCIQDYLLPQEEALRRRFELRYIRRQK
;
A
#
# COMPACT_ATOMS: atom_id res chain seq x y z
N MET A 1 12.84 13.77 1.89
CA MET A 1 11.48 13.35 1.45
C MET A 1 11.21 12.02 2.12
N SER A 2 10.03 11.76 2.68
CA SER A 2 9.68 10.40 3.11
C SER A 2 8.74 9.77 2.08
N TRP A 3 8.96 8.49 1.79
CA TRP A 3 8.09 7.68 0.96
C TRP A 3 7.38 6.63 1.81
N SER A 4 6.32 6.03 1.29
CA SER A 4 5.59 4.96 1.98
C SER A 4 5.16 3.89 0.99
N TRP A 5 4.98 2.68 1.50
CA TRP A 5 4.33 1.62 0.74
C TRP A 5 2.84 1.93 0.59
N LYS A 6 2.24 1.51 -0.53
CA LYS A 6 0.78 1.58 -0.67
C LYS A 6 0.12 0.58 0.29
N THR A 7 -0.79 1.08 1.12
CA THR A 7 -1.45 0.30 2.18
C THR A 7 -2.92 0.02 1.89
N LYS A 8 -3.41 0.32 0.68
CA LYS A 8 -4.80 0.06 0.31
C LYS A 8 -4.90 -0.56 -1.10
N PRO A 9 -5.21 -1.87 -1.20
CA PRO A 9 -5.16 -2.84 -0.09
C PRO A 9 -3.72 -3.05 0.41
N ARG A 10 -3.54 -3.44 1.68
CA ARG A 10 -2.21 -3.81 2.22
C ARG A 10 -1.69 -5.12 1.62
N SER A 11 -2.60 -5.99 1.21
CA SER A 11 -2.29 -7.32 0.68
C SER A 11 -2.14 -7.26 -0.84
N ILE A 12 -0.97 -7.71 -1.33
CA ILE A 12 -0.75 -7.89 -2.77
C ILE A 12 -1.74 -8.88 -3.38
N ILE A 13 -2.13 -9.93 -2.63
CA ILE A 13 -3.09 -10.93 -3.08
C ILE A 13 -4.44 -10.25 -3.39
N LYS A 14 -4.90 -9.35 -2.50
CA LYS A 14 -6.12 -8.57 -2.73
C LYS A 14 -5.98 -7.61 -3.92
N THR A 15 -4.82 -6.96 -4.06
CA THR A 15 -4.55 -6.12 -5.23
C THR A 15 -4.73 -6.93 -6.53
N ILE A 16 -4.13 -8.12 -6.61
CA ILE A 16 -4.22 -9.00 -7.78
C ILE A 16 -5.66 -9.49 -8.00
N GLN A 17 -6.38 -9.88 -6.93
CA GLN A 17 -7.77 -10.33 -7.01
C GLN A 17 -8.73 -9.26 -7.53
N TRP A 18 -8.54 -8.01 -7.13
CA TRP A 18 -9.43 -6.91 -7.53
C TRP A 18 -9.07 -6.31 -8.89
N PHE A 19 -7.81 -6.45 -9.33
CA PHE A 19 -7.33 -5.83 -10.56
C PHE A 19 -8.13 -6.22 -11.82
N PRO A 20 -8.58 -7.47 -12.03
CA PRO A 20 -9.41 -7.83 -13.18
C PRO A 20 -10.68 -6.98 -13.35
N TYR A 21 -11.31 -6.54 -12.26
CA TYR A 21 -12.48 -5.65 -12.32
C TYR A 21 -12.13 -4.21 -12.73
N PHE A 22 -10.90 -3.77 -12.46
CA PHE A 22 -10.40 -2.50 -13.00
C PHE A 22 -10.07 -2.64 -14.48
N ALA A 23 -9.43 -3.76 -14.85
CA ALA A 23 -9.04 -4.07 -16.22
C ALA A 23 -10.23 -4.26 -17.17
N SER A 24 -11.36 -4.79 -16.68
CA SER A 24 -12.59 -4.94 -17.48
C SER A 24 -13.18 -3.61 -17.95
N LEU A 25 -12.78 -2.50 -17.33
CA LEU A 25 -13.18 -1.13 -17.69
C LEU A 25 -12.17 -0.45 -18.62
N LYS A 26 -11.23 -1.18 -19.22
CA LYS A 26 -10.23 -0.65 -20.16
C LYS A 26 -10.90 0.20 -21.24
N GLY A 27 -10.37 1.40 -21.46
CA GLY A 27 -10.91 2.39 -22.41
C GLY A 27 -11.96 3.34 -21.81
N GLU A 28 -12.64 2.96 -20.73
CA GLU A 28 -13.61 3.83 -20.06
C GLU A 28 -12.95 5.04 -19.39
N ASN A 29 -13.67 6.15 -19.30
CA ASN A 29 -13.16 7.37 -18.68
C ASN A 29 -13.33 7.33 -17.15
N TRP A 30 -12.24 7.05 -16.44
CA TRP A 30 -12.17 7.01 -14.98
C TRP A 30 -12.60 8.32 -14.29
N ASN A 31 -12.47 9.45 -14.98
CA ASN A 31 -12.80 10.78 -14.48
C ASN A 31 -14.18 11.28 -14.92
N LYS A 32 -14.97 10.45 -15.63
CA LYS A 32 -16.35 10.78 -16.02
C LYS A 32 -17.17 11.11 -14.79
N LYS A 33 -17.79 12.29 -14.79
CA LYS A 33 -18.72 12.73 -13.75
C LYS A 33 -20.16 12.44 -14.18
N SER A 34 -20.97 12.02 -13.22
CA SER A 34 -22.42 11.94 -13.35
C SER A 34 -23.07 13.27 -12.97
N VAL A 35 -24.32 13.47 -13.40
CA VAL A 35 -25.22 14.51 -12.87
C VAL A 35 -25.67 14.19 -11.44
N HIS A 36 -25.57 12.92 -11.03
CA HIS A 36 -25.92 12.49 -9.68
C HIS A 36 -24.83 12.88 -8.67
N ILE A 37 -25.29 13.19 -7.46
CA ILE A 37 -24.45 13.57 -6.31
C ILE A 37 -24.60 12.55 -5.19
N SER A 38 -23.50 12.30 -4.47
CA SER A 38 -23.53 11.44 -3.29
C SER A 38 -24.35 12.08 -2.17
N LYS A 39 -25.21 11.31 -1.51
CA LYS A 39 -25.90 11.73 -0.29
C LYS A 39 -24.91 12.05 0.84
N LYS A 40 -23.80 11.29 0.92
CA LYS A 40 -22.85 11.30 2.03
C LYS A 40 -21.93 12.52 2.05
N ASP A 41 -21.40 12.92 0.91
CA ASP A 41 -20.39 14.00 0.82
C ASP A 41 -20.79 15.16 -0.11
N LYS A 42 -21.96 15.07 -0.74
CA LYS A 42 -22.51 16.07 -1.69
C LYS A 42 -21.61 16.34 -2.90
N LYS A 43 -20.74 15.40 -3.26
CA LYS A 43 -19.88 15.50 -4.45
C LYS A 43 -20.45 14.73 -5.64
N ALA A 44 -19.99 15.10 -6.83
CA ALA A 44 -20.33 14.39 -8.07
C ALA A 44 -19.85 12.95 -8.04
N ILE A 45 -20.70 12.06 -8.53
CA ILE A 45 -20.42 10.62 -8.64
C ILE A 45 -19.55 10.36 -9.87
N HIS A 46 -18.64 9.39 -9.77
CA HIS A 46 -17.88 8.90 -10.92
C HIS A 46 -18.32 7.47 -11.26
N PRO A 47 -19.24 7.29 -12.24
CA PRO A 47 -19.87 6.00 -12.49
C PRO A 47 -18.89 4.85 -12.75
N ILE A 48 -17.80 5.12 -13.47
CA ILE A 48 -16.78 4.12 -13.79
C ILE A 48 -16.07 3.64 -12.50
N ARG A 49 -15.74 4.56 -11.60
CA ARG A 49 -15.12 4.21 -10.30
C ARG A 49 -16.07 3.39 -9.43
N ARG A 50 -17.34 3.76 -9.41
CA ARG A 50 -18.36 3.03 -8.65
C ARG A 50 -18.65 1.66 -9.22
N THR A 51 -18.65 1.52 -10.54
CA THR A 51 -18.79 0.22 -11.22
C THR A 51 -17.64 -0.70 -10.83
N TYR A 52 -16.41 -0.20 -10.83
CA TYR A 52 -15.26 -0.91 -10.29
C TYR A 52 -15.45 -1.29 -8.81
N ILE A 53 -15.76 -0.32 -7.93
CA ILE A 53 -15.88 -0.58 -6.49
C ILE A 53 -16.98 -1.61 -6.21
N HIS A 54 -18.15 -1.48 -6.83
CA HIS A 54 -19.24 -2.43 -6.71
C HIS A 54 -18.80 -3.83 -7.16
N SER A 55 -18.10 -3.95 -8.28
CA SER A 55 -17.69 -5.26 -8.79
C SER A 55 -16.58 -5.91 -7.96
N ALA A 56 -15.61 -5.12 -7.48
CA ALA A 56 -14.43 -5.63 -6.80
C ALA A 56 -14.62 -5.84 -5.29
N HIS A 57 -15.52 -5.06 -4.64
CA HIS A 57 -15.64 -5.04 -3.19
C HIS A 57 -16.97 -5.57 -2.65
N SER A 58 -18.01 -5.79 -3.48
CA SER A 58 -19.34 -6.18 -2.97
C SER A 58 -19.29 -7.43 -2.10
N ASP A 59 -18.56 -8.46 -2.51
CA ASP A 59 -18.47 -9.73 -1.76
C ASP A 59 -17.84 -9.59 -0.37
N GLU A 60 -17.12 -8.48 -0.13
CA GLU A 60 -16.37 -8.22 1.10
C GLU A 60 -17.01 -7.11 1.95
N ASP A 61 -18.05 -6.47 1.43
CA ASP A 61 -18.63 -5.26 1.96
C ASP A 61 -20.15 -5.42 2.11
N VAL A 62 -20.58 -5.73 3.33
CA VAL A 62 -21.98 -6.04 3.67
C VAL A 62 -22.95 -4.98 3.15
N TRP A 63 -22.62 -3.70 3.31
CA TRP A 63 -23.48 -2.63 2.80
C TRP A 63 -23.52 -2.61 1.26
N LEU A 64 -22.36 -2.72 0.62
CA LEU A 64 -22.27 -2.65 -0.84
C LEU A 64 -22.97 -3.83 -1.51
N SER A 65 -22.87 -5.04 -0.94
CA SER A 65 -23.60 -6.24 -1.38
C SER A 65 -25.11 -6.11 -1.27
N SER A 66 -25.61 -5.27 -0.37
CA SER A 66 -27.05 -5.09 -0.14
C SER A 66 -27.72 -4.13 -1.12
N ILE A 67 -26.93 -3.42 -1.95
CA ILE A 67 -27.42 -2.44 -2.91
C ILE A 67 -27.11 -2.84 -4.35
N SER A 68 -28.07 -2.61 -5.24
CA SER A 68 -27.85 -2.79 -6.68
C SER A 68 -26.88 -1.72 -7.21
N LEU A 69 -26.15 -2.03 -8.29
CA LEU A 69 -25.29 -1.05 -8.96
C LEU A 69 -26.09 0.20 -9.39
N LYS A 70 -27.32 0.02 -9.88
CA LYS A 70 -28.20 1.13 -10.26
C LYS A 70 -28.48 2.07 -9.08
N ASP A 71 -28.82 1.51 -7.93
CA ASP A 71 -29.04 2.29 -6.71
C ASP A 71 -27.76 2.97 -6.23
N TYR A 72 -26.63 2.26 -6.32
CA TYR A 72 -25.33 2.81 -5.95
C TYR A 72 -24.92 3.99 -6.85
N LEU A 73 -25.20 3.91 -8.14
CA LEU A 73 -24.93 4.99 -9.10
C LEU A 73 -25.86 6.21 -8.92
N SER A 74 -26.98 6.05 -8.22
CA SER A 74 -27.87 7.16 -7.89
C SER A 74 -27.30 8.10 -6.81
N GLY A 75 -26.38 7.61 -5.97
CA GLY A 75 -25.83 8.34 -4.83
C GLY A 75 -26.74 8.46 -3.62
N LYS A 76 -28.03 8.13 -3.74
CA LYS A 76 -29.03 8.38 -2.70
C LYS A 76 -28.89 7.48 -1.48
N LYS A 77 -28.27 6.31 -1.64
CA LYS A 77 -28.07 5.31 -0.59
C LYS A 77 -26.67 5.33 0.03
N ASP A 78 -25.81 6.29 -0.35
CA ASP A 78 -24.42 6.35 0.11
C ASP A 78 -24.32 6.53 1.63
N GLU A 79 -23.68 5.57 2.31
CA GLU A 79 -23.37 5.63 3.75
C GLU A 79 -21.91 6.00 4.03
N LYS A 80 -21.01 5.80 3.06
CA LYS A 80 -19.58 6.04 3.19
C LYS A 80 -18.96 6.70 1.95
N GLU A 81 -17.78 7.30 2.15
CA GLU A 81 -16.99 7.82 1.04
C GLU A 81 -16.51 6.65 0.18
N THR A 82 -16.83 6.73 -1.11
CA THR A 82 -16.52 5.71 -2.13
C THR A 82 -15.39 6.14 -3.05
N GLU A 83 -15.40 7.41 -3.46
CA GLU A 83 -14.58 7.88 -4.57
C GLU A 83 -13.09 7.87 -4.22
N ALA A 84 -12.74 8.16 -2.96
CA ALA A 84 -11.39 8.02 -2.43
C ALA A 84 -10.94 6.57 -2.39
N ASN A 85 -11.83 5.62 -2.06
CA ASN A 85 -11.47 4.19 -2.07
C ASN A 85 -11.03 3.76 -3.46
N GLY A 86 -11.83 4.08 -4.49
CA GLY A 86 -11.45 3.80 -5.88
C GLY A 86 -10.15 4.47 -6.30
N ARG A 87 -9.93 5.75 -5.89
CA ARG A 87 -8.66 6.45 -6.17
C ARG A 87 -7.45 5.78 -5.51
N MET A 88 -7.62 5.27 -4.30
CA MET A 88 -6.56 4.59 -3.56
C MET A 88 -6.19 3.26 -4.21
N ASP A 89 -7.20 2.45 -4.57
CA ASP A 89 -6.97 1.16 -5.25
C ASP A 89 -6.31 1.36 -6.62
N LYS A 90 -6.82 2.31 -7.42
CA LYS A 90 -6.17 2.73 -8.68
C LYS A 90 -4.71 3.14 -8.44
N GLY A 91 -4.47 3.95 -7.41
CA GLY A 91 -3.12 4.40 -7.07
C GLY A 91 -2.19 3.24 -6.70
N THR A 92 -2.71 2.13 -6.20
CA THR A 92 -1.96 0.90 -5.92
C THR A 92 -1.68 0.12 -7.20
N TYR A 93 -2.64 0.03 -8.13
CA TYR A 93 -2.40 -0.57 -9.46
C TYR A 93 -1.33 0.18 -10.24
N GLU A 94 -1.37 1.52 -10.21
CA GLU A 94 -0.35 2.36 -10.84
C GLU A 94 1.01 2.22 -10.15
N PHE A 95 1.02 2.03 -8.83
CA PHE A 95 2.25 1.88 -8.06
C PHE A 95 2.99 0.59 -8.42
N PHE A 96 2.26 -0.52 -8.58
CA PHE A 96 2.83 -1.81 -9.00
C PHE A 96 2.93 -1.97 -10.52
N GLY A 97 2.47 -0.98 -11.30
CA GLY A 97 2.56 -1.00 -12.76
C GLY A 97 1.58 -1.96 -13.45
N PHE A 98 0.49 -2.38 -12.79
CA PHE A 98 -0.52 -3.28 -13.36
C PHE A 98 -1.42 -2.56 -14.38
N GLY A 99 -1.77 -1.31 -14.09
CA GLY A 99 -2.63 -0.49 -14.94
C GLY A 99 -2.56 0.97 -14.53
N TYR A 100 -3.07 1.85 -15.37
CA TYR A 100 -3.03 3.29 -15.12
C TYR A 100 -4.16 4.02 -15.83
N VAL A 101 -4.36 5.29 -15.48
CA VAL A 101 -5.29 6.18 -16.19
C VAL A 101 -4.50 7.17 -17.05
N LYS A 102 -4.80 7.19 -18.35
CA LYS A 102 -4.21 8.13 -19.32
C LYS A 102 -4.64 9.57 -19.03
N GLU A 103 -3.95 10.54 -19.61
CA GLU A 103 -4.25 11.97 -19.41
C GLU A 103 -5.67 12.35 -19.85
N ASN A 104 -6.20 11.70 -20.90
CA ASN A 104 -7.58 11.85 -21.35
C ASN A 104 -8.62 11.15 -20.44
N GLY A 105 -8.18 10.54 -19.34
CA GLY A 105 -9.04 9.84 -18.38
C GLY A 105 -9.31 8.37 -18.71
N ALA A 106 -8.87 7.86 -19.85
CA ALA A 106 -9.11 6.47 -20.26
C ALA A 106 -8.28 5.49 -19.40
N ILE A 107 -8.93 4.42 -18.94
CA ILE A 107 -8.27 3.31 -18.24
C ILE A 107 -7.39 2.52 -19.23
N ALA A 108 -6.17 2.21 -18.80
CA ALA A 108 -5.20 1.41 -19.52
C ALA A 108 -4.70 0.24 -18.65
N VAL A 109 -4.43 -0.88 -19.31
CA VAL A 109 -3.86 -2.10 -18.72
C VAL A 109 -2.49 -2.30 -19.34
N THR A 110 -1.49 -2.64 -18.52
CA THR A 110 -0.12 -2.92 -18.98
C THR A 110 0.03 -4.40 -19.32
N GLU A 111 1.14 -4.78 -19.94
CA GLU A 111 1.44 -6.19 -20.22
C GLU A 111 1.42 -7.07 -18.96
N VAL A 112 1.97 -6.59 -17.84
CA VAL A 112 1.90 -7.33 -16.57
C VAL A 112 0.48 -7.38 -16.01
N GLY A 113 -0.32 -6.33 -16.24
CA GLY A 113 -1.74 -6.35 -15.90
C GLY A 113 -2.51 -7.39 -16.71
N ASP A 114 -2.23 -7.52 -18.00
CA ASP A 114 -2.84 -8.53 -18.87
C ASP A 114 -2.52 -9.95 -18.37
N LYS A 115 -1.29 -10.21 -17.87
CA LYS A 115 -0.96 -11.48 -17.22
C LYS A 115 -1.82 -11.78 -15.99
N ILE A 116 -2.13 -10.76 -15.18
CA ILE A 116 -3.03 -10.93 -14.02
C ILE A 116 -4.44 -11.33 -14.51
N VAL A 117 -4.95 -10.64 -15.54
CA VAL A 117 -6.26 -10.93 -16.12
C VAL A 117 -6.33 -12.34 -16.71
N GLN A 118 -5.25 -12.79 -17.35
CA GLN A 118 -5.13 -14.12 -17.95
C GLN A 118 -4.85 -15.22 -16.93
N GLY A 119 -4.55 -14.88 -15.67
CA GLY A 119 -4.21 -15.85 -14.63
C GLY A 119 -2.81 -16.45 -14.77
N THR A 120 -1.92 -15.81 -15.53
CA THR A 120 -0.53 -16.25 -15.78
C THR A 120 0.50 -15.41 -15.02
N PHE A 121 0.07 -14.48 -14.17
CA PHE A 121 0.95 -13.69 -13.31
C PHE A 121 1.46 -14.55 -12.14
N ASP A 122 2.78 -14.54 -11.94
CA ASP A 122 3.46 -15.33 -10.91
C ASP A 122 4.37 -14.49 -9.99
N ASP A 123 5.08 -15.17 -9.10
CA ASP A 123 5.99 -14.55 -8.14
C ASP A 123 7.20 -13.87 -8.82
N GLU A 124 7.64 -14.38 -9.98
CA GLU A 124 8.74 -13.78 -10.73
C GLU A 124 8.29 -12.46 -11.38
N ASP A 125 7.08 -12.41 -11.93
CA ASP A 125 6.47 -11.19 -12.43
C ASP A 125 6.32 -10.15 -11.32
N TYR A 126 5.90 -10.57 -10.12
CA TYR A 126 5.81 -9.66 -8.98
C TYR A 126 7.19 -9.13 -8.56
N LEU A 127 8.19 -10.01 -8.42
CA LEU A 127 9.56 -9.61 -8.09
C LEU A 127 10.12 -8.61 -9.11
N LYS A 128 9.89 -8.83 -10.41
CA LYS A 128 10.27 -7.88 -11.47
C LYS A 128 9.62 -6.50 -11.25
N GLN A 129 8.35 -6.42 -10.84
CA GLN A 129 7.73 -5.12 -10.54
C GLN A 129 8.36 -4.46 -9.31
N LEU A 130 8.68 -5.22 -8.26
CA LEU A 130 9.34 -4.69 -7.07
C LEU A 130 10.74 -4.14 -7.37
N LEU A 131 11.50 -4.83 -8.23
CA LEU A 131 12.84 -4.40 -8.64
C LEU A 131 12.81 -3.18 -9.57
N LYS A 132 11.77 -3.04 -10.40
CA LYS A 132 11.56 -1.87 -11.28
C LYS A 132 11.00 -0.65 -10.55
N LEU A 133 10.46 -0.83 -9.35
CA LEU A 133 9.84 0.25 -8.59
C LEU A 133 10.90 1.29 -8.21
N ARG A 134 10.93 2.39 -8.94
CA ARG A 134 11.72 3.59 -8.63
C ARG A 134 10.87 4.60 -7.89
N LEU A 135 11.46 5.34 -6.95
CA LEU A 135 10.86 6.54 -6.38
C LEU A 135 11.82 7.73 -6.54
N PRO A 136 11.31 8.94 -6.85
CA PRO A 136 9.91 9.27 -7.17
C PRO A 136 9.43 8.64 -8.51
N ASN A 137 8.10 8.49 -8.65
CA ASN A 137 7.45 7.96 -9.85
C ASN A 137 6.14 8.70 -10.16
N PHE A 138 5.41 8.24 -11.18
CA PHE A 138 4.17 8.90 -11.62
C PHE A 138 3.06 8.93 -10.56
N VAL A 139 3.10 8.01 -9.59
CA VAL A 139 2.18 7.95 -8.45
C VAL A 139 2.70 8.76 -7.26
N TYR A 140 4.01 8.76 -7.06
CA TYR A 140 4.67 9.32 -5.89
C TYR A 140 5.56 10.49 -6.30
N ASN A 141 5.09 11.71 -6.07
CA ASN A 141 5.82 12.95 -6.35
C ASN A 141 6.30 13.09 -7.81
N LYS A 142 5.35 12.97 -8.76
CA LYS A 142 5.59 13.11 -10.22
C LYS A 142 6.45 14.33 -10.58
N SER A 143 6.27 15.46 -9.90
CA SER A 143 7.04 16.69 -10.15
C SER A 143 8.53 16.56 -9.90
N LYS A 144 8.95 15.63 -9.02
CA LYS A 144 10.35 15.39 -8.64
C LYS A 144 11.00 14.24 -9.39
N MET A 145 10.31 13.64 -10.37
CA MET A 145 10.87 12.53 -11.15
C MET A 145 12.14 12.91 -11.92
N LYS A 146 12.30 14.19 -12.24
CA LYS A 146 13.46 14.77 -12.92
C LYS A 146 14.63 15.11 -11.98
N ASP A 147 14.42 15.03 -10.67
CA ASP A 147 15.48 15.27 -9.69
C ASP A 147 16.52 14.14 -9.80
N ALA A 148 17.79 14.46 -9.55
CA ALA A 148 18.86 13.47 -9.54
C ALA A 148 18.71 12.42 -8.42
N LYS A 149 17.97 12.77 -7.36
CA LYS A 149 17.75 11.91 -6.20
C LYS A 149 16.64 10.90 -6.49
N PHE A 150 16.99 9.62 -6.38
CA PHE A 150 16.04 8.54 -6.47
C PHE A 150 16.50 7.34 -5.66
N ILE A 151 15.57 6.42 -5.43
CA ILE A 151 15.83 5.13 -4.81
C ILE A 151 15.06 4.01 -5.53
N PHE A 152 15.52 2.79 -5.32
CA PHE A 152 14.75 1.58 -5.54
C PHE A 152 14.43 0.96 -4.18
N PRO A 153 13.18 1.04 -3.67
CA PRO A 153 12.80 0.50 -2.37
C PRO A 153 13.27 -0.93 -2.12
N MET A 154 13.14 -1.81 -3.13
CA MET A 154 13.55 -3.21 -3.00
C MET A 154 15.07 -3.35 -2.80
N GLN A 155 15.88 -2.49 -3.42
CA GLN A 155 17.33 -2.47 -3.19
C GLN A 155 17.68 -2.16 -1.73
N ILE A 156 16.98 -1.19 -1.11
CA ILE A 156 17.19 -0.82 0.29
C ILE A 156 16.81 -2.01 1.20
N ILE A 157 15.68 -2.67 0.92
CA ILE A 157 15.22 -3.84 1.67
C ILE A 157 16.24 -4.98 1.57
N LEU A 158 16.71 -5.30 0.37
CA LEU A 158 17.72 -6.35 0.16
C LEU A 158 19.02 -6.04 0.89
N LYS A 159 19.49 -4.78 0.85
CA LYS A 159 20.68 -4.35 1.61
C LYS A 159 20.49 -4.47 3.11
N ALA A 160 19.28 -4.26 3.61
CA ALA A 160 18.97 -4.45 5.02
C ALA A 160 19.07 -5.93 5.43
N PHE A 161 18.57 -6.85 4.60
CA PHE A 161 18.66 -8.30 4.85
C PHE A 161 20.02 -8.90 4.53
N GLU A 162 20.87 -8.25 3.72
CA GLU A 162 22.29 -8.61 3.59
C GLU A 162 23.06 -8.33 4.89
N ARG A 163 22.71 -7.26 5.61
CA ARG A 163 23.42 -6.82 6.83
C ARG A 163 22.84 -7.41 8.11
N TYR A 164 21.53 -7.61 8.16
CA TYR A 164 20.80 -8.05 9.35
C TYR A 164 20.06 -9.35 9.07
N GLU A 165 20.34 -10.39 9.85
CA GLU A 165 19.67 -11.69 9.75
C GLU A 165 18.13 -11.57 9.94
N SER A 166 17.69 -10.65 10.79
CA SER A 166 16.28 -10.40 11.03
C SER A 166 15.99 -8.93 11.30
N LEU A 167 14.81 -8.50 10.84
CA LEU A 167 14.28 -7.16 11.06
C LEU A 167 12.85 -7.22 11.56
N ASN A 168 12.57 -6.54 12.68
CA ASN A 168 11.21 -6.26 13.12
C ASN A 168 10.63 -5.07 12.35
N ARG A 169 9.31 -4.84 12.46
CA ARG A 169 8.62 -3.77 11.72
C ARG A 169 9.14 -2.36 12.04
N SER A 170 9.57 -2.12 13.28
CA SER A 170 10.11 -0.84 13.72
C SER A 170 11.51 -0.59 13.19
N GLU A 171 12.35 -1.63 13.13
CA GLU A 171 13.66 -1.59 12.49
C GLU A 171 13.51 -1.33 10.98
N LEU A 172 12.58 -2.02 10.31
CA LEU A 172 12.33 -1.82 8.88
C LEU A 172 11.79 -0.42 8.56
N ALA A 173 11.13 0.26 9.51
CA ALA A 173 10.56 1.58 9.27
C ALA A 173 11.61 2.64 8.90
N PHE A 174 12.87 2.48 9.32
CA PHE A 174 13.95 3.42 8.99
C PHE A 174 14.23 3.52 7.48
N ILE A 175 13.91 2.49 6.69
CA ILE A 175 14.09 2.53 5.22
C ILE A 175 13.29 3.67 4.56
N PHE A 176 12.16 4.07 5.16
CA PHE A 176 11.30 5.12 4.63
C PHE A 176 11.89 6.53 4.80
N GLY A 177 12.98 6.65 5.58
CA GLY A 177 13.78 7.88 5.69
C GLY A 177 14.77 8.06 4.54
N CYS A 178 15.14 6.98 3.84
CA CYS A 178 16.09 7.00 2.74
C CYS A 178 15.41 7.50 1.46
N ASP A 179 15.84 8.65 0.93
CA ASP A 179 15.32 9.22 -0.32
C ASP A 179 16.38 9.41 -1.41
N ASP A 180 17.60 8.95 -1.15
CA ASP A 180 18.73 8.97 -2.05
C ASP A 180 19.51 7.65 -1.89
N ALA A 181 19.91 7.04 -3.01
CA ALA A 181 20.74 5.84 -3.00
C ALA A 181 22.07 6.05 -2.23
N ALA A 182 22.60 7.28 -2.24
CA ALA A 182 23.80 7.63 -1.47
C ALA A 182 23.60 7.52 0.05
N ASP A 183 22.36 7.62 0.54
CA ASP A 183 22.02 7.52 1.96
C ASP A 183 21.73 6.09 2.43
N ILE A 184 21.89 5.06 1.58
CA ILE A 184 21.67 3.66 1.95
C ILE A 184 22.59 3.21 3.10
N PRO A 185 23.93 3.42 3.06
CA PRO A 185 24.81 3.01 4.15
C PRO A 185 24.40 3.64 5.48
N LYS A 186 24.08 4.94 5.46
CA LYS A 186 23.60 5.70 6.61
C LYS A 186 22.28 5.16 7.17
N THR A 187 21.38 4.72 6.28
CA THR A 187 20.11 4.09 6.66
C THR A 187 20.35 2.75 7.34
N MET A 188 21.31 1.96 6.87
CA MET A 188 21.70 0.72 7.53
C MET A 188 22.25 1.00 8.93
N ASP A 189 23.15 1.98 9.07
CA ASP A 189 23.69 2.35 10.39
C ASP A 189 22.58 2.84 11.36
N ALA A 190 21.55 3.51 10.85
CA ALA A 190 20.37 3.88 11.63
C ALA A 190 19.66 2.66 12.22
N ILE A 191 19.43 1.65 11.39
CA ILE A 191 18.79 0.39 11.77
C ILE A 191 19.64 -0.31 12.83
N GLY A 192 20.97 -0.37 12.65
CA GLY A 192 21.90 -0.94 13.61
C GLY A 192 21.81 -0.28 14.99
N LYS A 193 21.92 1.05 15.03
CA LYS A 193 21.80 1.82 16.28
C LYS A 193 20.47 1.59 16.99
N PHE A 194 19.37 1.52 16.23
CA PHE A 194 18.06 1.25 16.79
C PHE A 194 17.96 -0.18 17.31
N LYS A 195 18.53 -1.16 16.60
CA LYS A 195 18.54 -2.57 16.98
C LYS A 195 19.32 -2.80 18.27
N GLU A 196 20.48 -2.16 18.43
CA GLU A 196 21.29 -2.17 19.66
C GLU A 196 20.48 -1.60 20.83
N ALA A 197 19.92 -0.41 20.68
CA ALA A 197 19.11 0.21 21.73
C ALA A 197 17.84 -0.61 22.05
N TYR A 198 17.24 -1.28 21.07
CA TYR A 198 16.05 -2.11 21.26
C TYR A 198 16.36 -3.39 22.02
N ALA A 199 17.59 -3.92 21.88
CA ALA A 199 18.05 -5.09 22.62
C ALA A 199 18.27 -4.79 24.11
N GLU A 200 18.56 -3.54 24.48
CA GLU A 200 18.72 -3.11 25.88
C GLU A 200 17.38 -3.05 26.65
N LEU A 201 16.23 -3.12 25.96
CA LEU A 201 14.93 -3.15 26.62
C LEU A 201 14.73 -4.46 27.40
N LYS A 202 14.77 -4.35 28.74
CA LYS A 202 14.54 -5.48 29.67
C LYS A 202 13.20 -6.18 29.45
N ASN A 203 12.15 -5.44 29.10
CA ASN A 203 10.84 -5.98 28.79
C ASN A 203 10.24 -5.28 27.55
N LYS A 204 10.15 -6.03 26.45
CA LYS A 204 9.60 -5.53 25.17
C LYS A 204 8.08 -5.38 25.17
N ASN A 205 7.40 -5.92 26.19
CA ASN A 205 5.96 -5.81 26.39
C ASN A 205 5.57 -4.68 27.35
N ASP A 206 6.54 -3.99 27.96
CA ASP A 206 6.25 -2.82 28.80
C ASP A 206 5.93 -1.60 27.93
N ILE A 207 4.64 -1.25 27.87
CA ILE A 207 4.12 -0.12 27.10
C ILE A 207 4.78 1.20 27.54
N ALA A 208 5.12 1.36 28.83
CA ALA A 208 5.76 2.58 29.32
C ALA A 208 7.23 2.67 28.86
N GLY A 209 7.99 1.57 28.98
CA GLY A 209 9.35 1.44 28.42
C GLY A 209 9.39 1.64 26.90
N VAL A 210 8.41 1.09 26.17
CA VAL A 210 8.28 1.25 24.71
C VAL A 210 7.93 2.70 24.33
N LYS A 211 7.11 3.41 25.12
CA LYS A 211 6.85 4.85 24.90
C LYS A 211 8.14 5.69 25.04
N ASN A 212 8.99 5.37 26.00
CA ASN A 212 10.31 6.03 26.13
C ASN A 212 11.23 5.66 24.95
N PHE A 213 11.14 4.44 24.44
CA PHE A 213 11.89 3.99 23.28
C PHE A 213 11.50 4.71 21.97
N SER A 214 10.27 5.26 21.88
CA SER A 214 9.89 6.13 20.77
C SER A 214 10.77 7.38 20.67
N ALA A 215 11.35 7.87 21.79
CA ALA A 215 12.32 8.96 21.77
C ALA A 215 13.63 8.57 21.09
N VAL A 216 14.07 7.31 21.21
CA VAL A 216 15.24 6.78 20.50
C VAL A 216 14.98 6.78 18.99
N PHE A 217 13.79 6.31 18.58
CA PHE A 217 13.37 6.36 17.17
C PHE A 217 13.40 7.81 16.63
N ILE A 218 12.80 8.75 17.37
CA ILE A 218 12.78 10.18 17.01
C ILE A 218 14.19 10.75 16.92
N LYS A 219 15.05 10.45 17.91
CA LYS A 219 16.42 10.94 17.99
C LYS A 219 17.23 10.47 16.78
N ILE A 220 17.24 9.17 16.50
CA ILE A 220 17.95 8.60 15.35
C ILE A 220 17.41 9.20 14.05
N TYR A 221 16.09 9.35 13.90
CA TYR A 221 15.51 9.97 12.71
C TYR A 221 15.93 11.43 12.53
N THR A 222 15.97 12.19 13.62
CA THR A 222 16.31 13.61 13.60
C THR A 222 17.80 13.82 13.33
N GLU A 223 18.66 13.04 13.98
CA GLU A 223 20.12 13.08 13.79
C GLU A 223 20.50 12.76 12.36
N ILE A 224 19.84 11.76 11.77
CA ILE A 224 20.19 11.24 10.45
C ILE A 224 19.61 12.13 9.36
N TRP A 225 18.31 12.43 9.39
CA TRP A 225 17.65 13.08 8.25
C TRP A 225 17.34 14.57 8.46
N LYS A 226 17.66 15.15 9.63
CA LYS A 226 17.35 16.55 9.98
C LYS A 226 15.89 16.93 9.74
N ILE A 227 14.99 15.95 9.83
CA ILE A 227 13.56 16.12 9.54
C ILE A 227 12.88 16.77 10.76
N LYS A 228 12.08 17.82 10.53
CA LYS A 228 11.28 18.47 11.59
C LYS A 228 10.28 17.49 12.23
N SER A 229 10.09 17.60 13.54
CA SER A 229 9.29 16.72 14.42
C SER A 229 7.89 16.34 13.92
N THR A 230 7.28 17.15 13.05
CA THR A 230 5.93 16.92 12.50
C THR A 230 5.82 15.68 11.59
N VAL A 231 6.85 15.36 10.81
CA VAL A 231 6.88 14.13 9.97
C VAL A 231 7.10 12.89 10.83
N ILE A 232 7.85 13.06 11.92
CA ILE A 232 8.12 11.99 12.89
C ILE A 232 6.86 11.61 13.66
N MET A 233 5.91 12.53 13.87
CA MET A 233 4.59 12.21 14.44
C MET A 233 3.74 11.27 13.55
N ILE A 234 3.85 11.36 12.22
CA ILE A 234 3.15 10.44 11.31
C ILE A 234 3.74 9.02 11.43
N MET A 235 5.07 8.93 11.53
CA MET A 235 5.77 7.66 11.76
C MET A 235 5.48 7.09 13.17
N ARG A 236 5.33 7.96 14.19
CA ARG A 236 4.91 7.58 15.55
C ARG A 236 3.48 7.03 15.58
N ARG A 237 2.57 7.59 14.76
CA ARG A 237 1.20 7.08 14.64
C ARG A 237 1.18 5.68 14.04
N HIS A 238 2.01 5.40 13.03
CA HIS A 238 2.23 4.04 12.53
C HIS A 238 2.87 3.13 13.58
N TYR A 239 3.84 3.60 14.36
CA TYR A 239 4.43 2.81 15.45
C TYR A 239 3.39 2.41 16.52
N GLN A 240 2.56 3.35 16.96
CA GLN A 240 1.53 3.11 17.99
C GLN A 240 0.36 2.26 17.49
N GLU A 241 -0.05 2.41 16.22
CA GLU A 241 -1.12 1.60 15.62
C GLU A 241 -0.66 0.18 15.26
N HIS A 242 0.66 -0.10 15.17
CA HIS A 242 1.18 -1.40 14.71
C HIS A 242 1.86 -2.26 15.77
N CYS A 243 2.28 -1.70 16.91
CA CYS A 243 2.79 -2.50 18.04
C CYS A 243 1.68 -3.01 18.98
N CYS A 244 0.48 -2.40 18.97
CA CYS A 244 -0.60 -2.77 19.90
C CYS A 244 -1.72 -3.63 19.29
N ILE A 245 -1.64 -4.00 18.00
CA ILE A 245 -2.68 -4.80 17.31
C ILE A 245 -2.06 -6.11 16.80
N GLN A 246 -1.39 -6.86 17.69
CA GLN A 246 -0.86 -8.18 17.35
C GLN A 246 -1.78 -9.33 17.75
N ASP A 247 -2.79 -9.12 18.59
CA ASP A 247 -3.61 -10.22 19.11
C ASP A 247 -4.86 -10.58 18.28
N TYR A 248 -5.17 -9.86 17.20
CA TYR A 248 -6.44 -10.06 16.47
C TYR A 248 -6.35 -10.55 15.02
N LEU A 249 -5.16 -10.61 14.41
CA LEU A 249 -5.04 -10.88 12.95
C LEU A 249 -4.37 -12.21 12.57
N LEU A 250 -3.60 -12.83 13.47
CA LEU A 250 -2.95 -14.13 13.24
C LEU A 250 -3.94 -15.26 12.87
N PRO A 251 -5.13 -15.39 13.51
CA PRO A 251 -6.06 -16.47 13.18
C PRO A 251 -6.74 -16.32 11.80
N GLN A 252 -6.89 -15.09 11.30
CA GLN A 252 -7.61 -14.82 10.05
C GLN A 252 -6.72 -15.04 8.81
N GLU A 253 -5.44 -14.69 8.90
CA GLU A 253 -4.48 -14.91 7.81
C GLU A 253 -4.19 -16.40 7.61
N GLU A 254 -4.14 -17.19 8.68
CA GLU A 254 -3.91 -18.64 8.60
C GLU A 254 -5.13 -19.40 8.05
N ALA A 255 -6.34 -18.95 8.39
CA ALA A 255 -7.58 -19.46 7.79
C ALA A 255 -7.70 -19.13 6.29
N LEU A 256 -7.24 -17.95 5.86
CA LEU A 256 -7.18 -17.55 4.45
C LEU A 256 -6.13 -18.36 3.67
N ARG A 257 -4.97 -18.62 4.28
CA ARG A 257 -3.89 -19.43 3.69
C ARG A 257 -4.33 -20.87 3.45
N ARG A 258 -4.98 -21.51 4.44
CA ARG A 258 -5.55 -22.86 4.28
C ARG A 258 -6.65 -22.94 3.22
N ARG A 259 -7.50 -21.91 3.10
CA ARG A 259 -8.50 -21.85 2.02
C ARG A 259 -7.89 -21.68 0.63
N PHE A 260 -6.73 -21.02 0.53
CA PHE A 260 -5.99 -20.86 -0.72
C PHE A 260 -5.35 -22.17 -1.18
N GLU A 261 -4.66 -22.89 -0.28
CA GLU A 261 -4.08 -24.22 -0.57
C GLU A 261 -5.15 -25.21 -1.02
N LEU A 262 -6.31 -25.25 -0.34
CA LEU A 262 -7.41 -26.14 -0.71
C LEU A 262 -8.05 -25.81 -2.06
N ARG A 263 -8.09 -24.53 -2.46
CA ARG A 263 -8.61 -24.13 -3.79
C ARG A 263 -7.59 -24.37 -4.90
N TYR A 264 -6.30 -24.19 -4.62
CA TYR A 264 -5.23 -24.47 -5.58
C TYR A 264 -5.15 -25.97 -5.90
N ILE A 265 -5.19 -26.83 -4.86
CA ILE A 265 -5.20 -28.30 -5.03
C ILE A 265 -6.44 -28.79 -5.80
N ARG A 266 -7.60 -28.14 -5.62
CA ARG A 266 -8.84 -28.49 -6.34
C ARG A 266 -8.87 -28.05 -7.81
N ARG A 267 -7.98 -27.16 -8.24
CA ARG A 267 -7.87 -26.72 -9.65
C ARG A 267 -6.82 -27.48 -10.45
N GLN A 268 -5.97 -28.26 -9.77
CA GLN A 268 -4.93 -29.11 -10.35
C GLN A 268 -5.36 -30.58 -10.47
N LYS A 269 -6.60 -30.90 -10.07
CA LYS A 269 -7.29 -32.19 -10.27
C LYS A 269 -8.49 -31.97 -11.18
#